data_AF-A0A6M3J1R8-F1
#
_entry.id   AF-A0A6M3J1R8-F1
#
_cell.length_a   1.000
_cell.length_b   1.000
_cell.length_c   1.000
_cell.angle_alpha   90.00
_cell.angle_beta   90.00
_cell.angle_gamma   90.00
#
_symmetry.space_group_name_H-M   'P 1'
#
loop_
_entity.id
_entity.type
_entity.pdbx_description
1 polymer ?
#
loop_
_entity_poly.entity_id
_entity_poly.type
_entity_poly.pdbx_seq_one_letter_code
_entity_poly.pdbx_strand_id
1 'polypeptide(L)'
;MIIFRNYIPNFVEGVESKIIEVETTEQLLSLSFIKKWKDDKDFYRFSKSKYFEDYYLLMAEFKEGKVWWVVGYLTGEKDKVELPMWKKI
;
A
#
# COMPACT_ATOMS: atom_id res chain seq x y z
N MET A 1 2.09 -3.42 -16.17
CA MET A 1 2.83 -3.40 -14.91
C MET A 1 2.02 -2.67 -13.85
N ILE A 2 2.15 -3.07 -12.59
CA ILE A 2 1.64 -2.33 -11.43
C ILE A 2 2.65 -1.22 -11.12
N ILE A 3 2.16 0.00 -10.94
CA ILE A 3 3.00 1.13 -10.59
C ILE A 3 2.68 1.50 -9.14
N PHE A 4 3.70 1.44 -8.29
CA PHE A 4 3.62 1.82 -6.88
C PHE A 4 4.31 3.16 -6.66
N ARG A 5 3.63 4.08 -5.97
CA ARG A 5 4.22 5.33 -5.46
C ARG A 5 4.09 5.38 -3.95
N ASN A 6 5.18 5.51 -3.20
CA ASN A 6 5.05 5.57 -1.74
C ASN A 6 4.30 6.84 -1.31
N TYR A 7 3.52 6.70 -0.25
CA TYR A 7 2.90 7.84 0.40
C TYR A 7 3.95 8.62 1.21
N ILE A 8 3.88 9.94 1.13
CA ILE A 8 4.65 10.87 1.95
C ILE A 8 3.63 11.76 2.65
N PRO A 9 3.60 11.78 4.00
CA PRO A 9 2.71 12.68 4.72
C PRO A 9 2.98 14.15 4.40
N ASN A 10 1.94 14.96 4.30
CA ASN A 10 2.05 16.37 3.90
C ASN A 10 2.89 17.26 4.83
N PHE A 11 3.24 16.78 6.04
CA PHE A 11 4.11 17.48 6.98
C PHE A 11 5.60 17.16 6.79
N VAL A 12 5.94 16.27 5.86
CA VAL A 12 7.32 15.91 5.51
C VAL A 12 7.70 16.64 4.22
N GLU A 13 8.76 17.45 4.28
CA GLU A 13 9.32 18.19 3.14
C GLU A 13 10.71 17.68 2.76
N GLY A 14 11.16 17.98 1.54
CA GLY A 14 12.51 17.63 1.06
C GLY A 14 12.73 16.15 0.75
N VAL A 15 11.67 15.32 0.76
CA VAL A 15 11.73 13.91 0.39
C VAL A 15 10.91 13.68 -0.88
N GLU A 16 11.54 13.11 -1.90
CA GLU A 16 10.87 12.74 -3.14
C GLU A 16 10.13 11.39 -3.00
N SER A 17 8.95 11.30 -3.60
CA SER A 17 8.25 10.02 -3.67
C SER A 17 8.93 9.09 -4.66
N LYS A 18 9.32 7.91 -4.19
CA LYS A 18 9.79 6.81 -5.00
C LYS A 18 8.63 6.18 -5.77
N ILE A 19 8.82 6.08 -7.08
CA ILE A 19 7.95 5.34 -8.00
C ILE A 19 8.67 4.05 -8.38
N ILE A 20 7.97 2.93 -8.29
CA ILE A 20 8.50 1.59 -8.56
C ILE A 20 7.49 0.83 -9.41
N GLU A 21 7.97 0.18 -10.46
CA GLU A 21 7.16 -0.70 -11.28
C GLU A 21 7.42 -2.15 -10.87
N VAL A 22 6.34 -2.92 -10.72
CA VAL A 22 6.37 -4.34 -10.37
C VAL A 22 5.35 -5.11 -11.21
N GLU A 23 5.55 -6.40 -11.36
CA GLU A 23 4.68 -7.25 -12.17
C GLU A 23 3.61 -7.95 -11.35
N THR A 24 3.93 -8.30 -10.09
CA THR A 24 3.06 -9.12 -9.25
C THR A 24 2.85 -8.50 -7.86
N THR A 25 1.76 -8.91 -7.21
CA THR A 25 1.48 -8.60 -5.80
C THR A 25 2.62 -9.06 -4.90
N GLU A 26 3.21 -10.23 -5.17
CA GLU A 26 4.33 -10.75 -4.39
C GLU A 26 5.56 -9.84 -4.48
N GLN A 27 5.93 -9.41 -5.69
CA GLN A 27 7.02 -8.46 -5.89
C GLN A 27 6.75 -7.15 -5.15
N LEU A 28 5.53 -6.60 -5.25
CA LEU A 28 5.11 -5.42 -4.49
C LEU A 28 5.37 -5.61 -2.98
N LEU A 29 4.88 -6.71 -2.40
CA LEU A 29 4.99 -6.96 -0.96
C LEU A 29 6.42 -7.34 -0.50
N SER A 30 7.30 -7.71 -1.43
CA SER A 30 8.71 -8.00 -1.17
C SER A 30 9.59 -6.74 -1.08
N LEU A 31 9.10 -5.59 -1.55
CA LEU A 31 9.82 -4.32 -1.45
C LEU A 31 10.16 -4.04 0.01
N SER A 32 11.44 -3.78 0.32
CA SER A 32 11.95 -3.73 1.70
C SER A 32 11.15 -2.79 2.63
N PHE A 33 10.76 -1.63 2.12
CA PHE A 33 9.98 -0.64 2.87
C PHE A 33 8.47 -0.98 3.00
N ILE A 34 7.94 -1.91 2.20
CA ILE A 34 6.60 -2.47 2.37
C ILE A 34 6.68 -3.66 3.33
N LYS A 35 7.66 -4.54 3.14
CA LYS A 35 7.88 -5.71 4.00
C LYS A 35 7.99 -5.33 5.48
N LYS A 36 8.69 -4.24 5.81
CA LYS A 36 8.87 -3.78 7.21
C LYS A 36 7.58 -3.53 7.99
N TRP A 37 6.46 -3.26 7.32
CA TRP A 37 5.18 -3.05 8.01
C TRP A 37 4.69 -4.34 8.71
N LYS A 38 5.15 -5.51 8.22
CA LYS A 38 4.86 -6.82 8.83
C LYS A 38 5.63 -7.07 10.14
N ASP A 39 6.66 -6.28 10.43
CA ASP A 39 7.51 -6.48 11.60
C ASP A 39 6.86 -5.92 12.89
N ASP A 40 5.78 -5.14 12.75
CA ASP A 40 4.98 -4.67 13.87
C ASP A 40 4.12 -5.80 14.45
N LYS A 41 4.11 -5.92 15.78
CA LYS A 41 3.36 -6.96 16.51
C LYS A 41 1.85 -6.91 16.29
N ASP A 42 1.31 -5.73 15.97
CA ASP A 42 -0.13 -5.50 15.78
C ASP A 42 -0.52 -5.61 14.30
N PHE A 43 0.43 -5.91 13.40
CA PHE A 43 0.16 -6.05 11.97
C PHE A 43 -0.88 -7.16 11.72
N TYR A 44 -1.92 -6.80 10.98
CA TYR A 44 -2.99 -7.73 10.62
C TYR A 44 -2.82 -8.23 9.20
N ARG A 45 -2.82 -7.33 8.21
CA ARG A 45 -2.65 -7.67 6.79
C ARG A 45 -2.41 -6.43 5.94
N PHE A 46 -2.03 -6.65 4.68
CA PHE A 46 -2.19 -5.63 3.66
C PHE A 46 -3.56 -5.74 3.00
N SER A 47 -4.11 -4.59 2.62
CA SER A 47 -5.34 -4.48 1.85
C SER A 47 -5.22 -3.40 0.79
N LYS A 48 -6.17 -3.35 -0.14
CA LYS A 48 -6.28 -2.26 -1.11
C LYS A 48 -7.59 -1.50 -0.90
N SER A 49 -7.60 -0.19 -1.12
CA SER A 49 -8.81 0.63 -1.05
C SER A 49 -8.98 1.43 -2.34
N LYS A 50 -10.21 1.53 -2.85
CA LYS A 50 -10.50 2.39 -4.00
C LYS A 50 -10.56 3.83 -3.51
N TYR A 51 -9.79 4.71 -4.13
CA TYR A 51 -9.77 6.14 -3.77
C TYR A 51 -10.31 7.00 -4.92
N PHE A 52 -9.83 6.78 -6.15
CA PHE A 52 -10.42 7.32 -7.37
C PHE A 52 -10.52 6.22 -8.45
N GLU A 53 -11.12 6.53 -9.60
CA GLU A 53 -11.22 5.57 -10.71
C GLU A 53 -9.85 5.03 -11.16
N ASP A 54 -8.85 5.91 -11.20
CA ASP A 54 -7.55 5.58 -11.78
C ASP A 54 -6.54 4.98 -10.81
N TYR A 55 -6.81 4.98 -9.49
CA TYR A 55 -5.85 4.46 -8.52
C TYR A 55 -6.44 3.92 -7.22
N TYR A 56 -5.76 2.92 -6.70
CA TYR A 56 -6.03 2.33 -5.38
C TYR A 56 -4.98 2.79 -4.38
N LEU A 57 -5.33 2.73 -3.11
CA LEU A 57 -4.39 2.87 -2.00
C LEU A 57 -3.95 1.48 -1.56
N LEU A 58 -2.64 1.29 -1.36
CA LEU A 58 -2.11 0.19 -0.58
C LEU A 58 -2.20 0.55 0.90
N MET A 59 -2.86 -0.29 1.67
CA MET A 59 -3.12 -0.08 3.10
C MET A 59 -2.39 -1.14 3.91
N ALA A 60 -1.82 -0.75 5.05
CA ALA A 60 -1.40 -1.67 6.10
C ALA A 60 -2.45 -1.61 7.22
N GLU A 61 -3.10 -2.73 7.48
CA GLU A 61 -4.08 -2.89 8.56
C GLU A 61 -3.41 -3.44 9.81
N PHE A 62 -3.85 -2.93 10.97
CA PHE A 62 -3.35 -3.26 12.30
C PHE A 62 -4.52 -3.50 13.25
N LYS A 63 -4.28 -4.23 14.34
CA LYS A 63 -5.28 -4.50 15.39
C LYS A 63 -6.61 -5.01 14.80
N GLU A 64 -6.50 -6.04 13.96
CA GLU A 64 -7.64 -6.66 13.27
C GLU A 64 -8.41 -5.68 12.36
N GLY A 65 -7.73 -4.70 11.78
CA GLY A 65 -8.31 -3.71 10.86
C GLY A 65 -8.87 -2.44 11.54
N LYS A 66 -8.80 -2.35 12.87
CA LYS A 66 -9.24 -1.16 13.63
C LYS A 66 -8.31 0.05 13.45
N VAL A 67 -7.05 -0.19 13.11
CA VAL A 67 -6.05 0.84 12.82
C VAL A 67 -5.48 0.57 11.43
N TRP A 68 -5.25 1.62 10.65
CA TRP A 68 -4.73 1.49 9.29
C TRP A 68 -3.87 2.68 8.89
N TRP A 69 -2.94 2.43 7.98
CA TRP A 69 -2.09 3.44 7.38
C TRP A 69 -2.02 3.28 5.86
N VAL A 70 -1.95 4.40 5.14
CA VAL A 70 -1.68 4.40 3.70
C VAL A 70 -0.19 4.19 3.48
N VAL A 71 0.18 3.10 2.81
CA VAL A 71 1.56 2.78 2.44
C VAL A 71 1.94 3.48 1.14
N GLY A 72 1.00 3.59 0.21
CA GLY A 72 1.22 4.25 -1.07
C GLY A 72 0.05 4.10 -2.03
N TYR A 73 0.29 4.53 -3.25
CA TYR A 73 -0.67 4.57 -4.35
C TYR A 73 -0.33 3.48 -5.36
N LEU A 74 -1.36 2.86 -5.91
CA LEU A 74 -1.31 1.82 -6.93
C LEU A 74 -2.00 2.31 -8.20
N THR A 75 -1.21 2.49 -9.27
CA THR A 75 -1.66 2.89 -10.62
C THR A 75 -1.24 1.85 -11.66
N GLY A 76 -1.50 2.11 -12.94
CA GLY A 76 -1.24 1.16 -14.02
C GLY A 76 -2.20 -0.03 -13.96
N GLU A 77 -1.66 -1.25 -14.00
CA GLU A 77 -2.44 -2.49 -13.87
C GLU A 77 -2.82 -2.81 -12.41
N LYS A 78 -3.25 -1.80 -11.65
CA LYS A 78 -3.64 -1.87 -10.23
C LYS A 78 -4.65 -2.96 -9.90
N ASP A 79 -5.48 -3.34 -10.87
CA ASP A 79 -6.51 -4.38 -10.70
C ASP A 79 -5.90 -5.79 -10.61
N LYS A 80 -4.64 -5.99 -11.07
CA LYS A 80 -3.86 -7.22 -10.87
C LYS A 80 -3.35 -7.39 -9.43
N VAL A 81 -3.51 -6.40 -8.56
CA VAL A 81 -3.11 -6.51 -7.15
C VAL A 81 -4.12 -7.37 -6.38
N GLU A 82 -3.71 -8.56 -5.99
CA GLU A 82 -4.54 -9.58 -5.32
C GLU A 82 -4.52 -9.39 -3.80
N LEU A 83 -5.07 -8.27 -3.35
CA LEU A 83 -5.25 -7.95 -1.93
C LEU A 83 -6.73 -7.79 -1.59
N PRO A 84 -7.15 -8.12 -0.35
CA PRO A 84 -8.52 -7.87 0.08
C PRO A 84 -8.85 -6.38 -0.02
N MET A 85 -10.10 -6.07 -0.36
CA MET A 85 -10.58 -4.70 -0.25
C MET A 85 -10.67 -4.31 1.23
N TRP A 86 -10.09 -3.17 1.57
CA TRP A 86 -10.27 -2.58 2.89
C TRP A 86 -11.75 -2.29 3.11
N LYS A 87 -12.26 -2.68 4.29
CA LYS A 87 -13.61 -2.37 4.72
C LYS A 87 -13.51 -1.59 6.02
N LYS A 88 -14.26 -0.50 6.11
CA LYS A 88 -14.43 0.20 7.38
C LYS A 88 -15.12 -0.76 8.35
N ILE A 89 -14.45 -1.05 9.46
CA ILE A 89 -14.96 -1.84 10.59
C ILE A 89 -15.66 -0.88 11.56
#